data_AF-A0A1Q9CG03-F1
#
_entry.id   AF-A0A1Q9CG03-F1
#
_cell.length_a   1.000
_cell.length_b   1.000
_cell.length_c   1.000
_cell.angle_alpha   90.00
_cell.angle_beta   90.00
_cell.angle_gamma   90.00
#
_symmetry.space_group_name_H-M   'P 1'
#
loop_
_entity.id
_entity.type
_entity.pdbx_description
1 polymer ?
#
loop_
_entity_poly.entity_id
_entity_poly.type
_entity_poly.pdbx_seq_one_letter_code
_entity_poly.pdbx_strand_id
1 'polypeptide(L)'
;MPRCRLQACDKVLQRRAEKVRLHRLWGDELPWPAGILRRSLQVLPNKRWCIKGGFTLELLLIHIDKVESFEQELPEETRAELEKGDEGSLRGFPFFHPWAFAGHLAKLTNRQANLLAALAEHIVGQALPSIRSLIRPPVPPLQMSFAQKLLEQPTTESTVHKV
;
A
#
# COMPACT_ATOMS: atom_id res chain seq x y z
N MET A 1 -18.12 -19.08 45.24
CA MET A 1 -18.39 -18.00 44.28
C MET A 1 -17.44 -18.15 43.09
N PRO A 2 -17.90 -18.46 41.87
CA PRO A 2 -17.03 -18.49 40.70
C PRO A 2 -17.07 -17.14 39.97
N ARG A 3 -15.90 -16.50 39.84
CA ARG A 3 -15.65 -15.42 38.87
C ARG A 3 -14.91 -16.03 37.67
N CYS A 4 -15.08 -15.38 36.51
CA CYS A 4 -14.28 -15.49 35.28
C CYS A 4 -14.65 -16.57 34.27
N ARG A 5 -15.53 -16.19 33.31
CA ARG A 5 -15.45 -16.62 31.90
C ARG A 5 -15.76 -15.53 30.86
N LEU A 6 -16.12 -14.30 31.27
CA LEU A 6 -16.61 -13.27 30.34
C LEU A 6 -15.53 -12.39 29.68
N GLN A 7 -14.29 -12.36 30.17
CA GLN A 7 -13.26 -11.46 29.63
C GLN A 7 -12.67 -11.88 28.26
N ALA A 8 -12.85 -13.14 27.83
CA ALA A 8 -12.31 -13.60 26.55
C ALA A 8 -13.21 -13.23 25.35
N CYS A 9 -14.53 -13.14 25.54
CA CYS A 9 -15.47 -12.77 24.48
C CYS A 9 -15.34 -11.30 24.05
N ASP A 10 -14.99 -10.41 24.99
CA ASP A 10 -14.87 -8.97 24.70
C ASP A 10 -13.75 -8.66 23.71
N LYS A 11 -12.63 -9.40 23.73
CA LYS A 11 -11.50 -9.14 22.82
C LYS A 11 -11.80 -9.52 21.38
N VAL A 12 -12.59 -10.58 21.16
CA VAL A 12 -13.00 -11.02 19.81
C VAL A 12 -14.01 -10.04 19.23
N LEU A 13 -14.94 -9.55 20.05
CA LEU A 13 -15.92 -8.53 19.66
C LEU A 13 -15.26 -7.17 19.40
N GLN A 14 -14.28 -6.76 20.22
CA GLN A 14 -13.51 -5.54 19.97
C GLN A 14 -12.70 -5.60 18.67
N ARG A 15 -12.03 -6.73 18.38
CA ARG A 15 -11.31 -6.92 17.11
C ARG A 15 -12.25 -6.88 15.89
N ARG A 16 -13.46 -7.45 16.00
CA ARG A 16 -14.48 -7.34 14.96
C ARG A 16 -14.97 -5.90 14.80
N ALA A 17 -15.18 -5.18 15.89
CA ALA A 17 -15.61 -3.78 15.85
C ALA A 17 -14.54 -2.83 15.27
N GLU A 18 -13.26 -3.03 15.58
CA GLU A 18 -12.15 -2.28 14.95
C GLU A 18 -12.01 -2.60 13.47
N LYS A 19 -12.15 -3.87 13.07
CA LYS A 19 -12.14 -4.28 11.65
C LYS A 19 -13.27 -3.60 10.86
N VAL A 20 -14.45 -3.47 11.46
CA VAL A 20 -15.60 -2.73 10.88
C VAL A 20 -15.36 -1.22 10.84
N ARG A 21 -14.64 -0.65 11.81
CA ARG A 21 -14.33 0.79 11.86
C ARG A 21 -13.32 1.22 10.80
N LEU A 22 -12.32 0.37 10.52
CA LEU A 22 -11.37 0.57 9.42
C LEU A 22 -12.07 0.46 8.05
N HIS A 23 -13.01 -0.48 7.90
CA HIS A 23 -13.90 -0.56 6.73
C HIS A 23 -14.60 0.78 6.44
N ARG A 24 -15.14 1.42 7.49
CA ARG A 24 -15.90 2.67 7.35
C ARG A 24 -15.01 3.88 6.99
N LEU A 25 -13.72 3.86 7.30
CA LEU A 25 -12.77 4.92 6.93
C LEU A 25 -12.27 4.80 5.48
N TRP A 26 -12.33 3.61 4.89
CA TRP A 26 -11.74 3.32 3.57
C TRP A 26 -12.75 2.97 2.47
N GLY A 27 -14.04 2.98 2.80
CA GLY A 27 -15.13 2.72 1.88
C GLY A 27 -15.27 1.24 1.53
N ASP A 28 -16.47 0.82 1.14
CA ASP A 28 -16.76 -0.54 0.68
C ASP A 28 -16.13 -0.86 -0.71
N GLU A 29 -15.29 0.04 -1.23
CA GLU A 29 -14.62 -0.03 -2.53
C GLU A 29 -13.27 -0.77 -2.53
N LEU A 30 -12.83 -1.34 -1.41
CA LEU A 30 -11.65 -2.20 -1.43
C LEU A 30 -12.11 -3.66 -1.55
N PRO A 31 -12.18 -4.21 -2.78
CA PRO A 31 -12.36 -5.63 -2.92
C PRO A 31 -11.05 -6.26 -2.49
N TRP A 32 -11.07 -6.96 -1.37
CA TRP A 32 -10.18 -8.10 -1.16
C TRP A 32 -8.68 -7.77 -1.03
N PRO A 33 -7.82 -8.76 -1.35
CA PRO A 33 -6.76 -9.33 -0.54
C PRO A 33 -5.56 -8.39 -0.60
N ALA A 34 -4.37 -8.81 -0.17
CA ALA A 34 -3.16 -8.01 -0.30
C ALA A 34 -3.08 -7.19 -1.61
N GLY A 35 -2.83 -5.88 -1.48
CA GLY A 35 -3.02 -4.93 -2.57
C GLY A 35 -2.29 -3.62 -2.34
N ILE A 36 -2.05 -2.92 -3.44
CA ILE A 36 -1.38 -1.63 -3.47
C ILE A 36 -2.44 -0.55 -3.61
N LEU A 37 -2.60 0.27 -2.58
CA LEU A 37 -3.54 1.37 -2.56
C LEU A 37 -2.79 2.68 -2.78
N ARG A 38 -3.07 3.36 -3.89
CA ARG A 38 -2.58 4.72 -4.13
C ARG A 38 -3.69 5.73 -3.84
N ARG A 39 -3.42 6.73 -3.00
CA ARG A 39 -4.36 7.81 -2.68
C ARG A 39 -3.65 9.15 -2.62
N SER A 40 -4.33 10.18 -3.13
CA SER A 40 -3.92 11.57 -2.98
C SER A 40 -4.68 12.17 -1.80
N LEU A 41 -3.97 12.65 -0.78
CA LEU A 41 -4.56 13.15 0.46
C LEU A 41 -4.17 14.60 0.67
N GLN A 42 -5.14 15.45 1.00
CA GLN A 42 -4.86 16.83 1.40
C GLN A 42 -4.38 16.88 2.85
N VAL A 43 -3.17 17.41 3.07
CA VAL A 43 -2.61 17.51 4.42
C VAL A 43 -3.17 18.73 5.12
N LEU A 44 -3.88 18.49 6.23
CA LEU A 44 -4.42 19.54 7.09
C LEU A 44 -3.33 20.10 8.04
N PRO A 45 -3.39 21.39 8.41
CA PRO A 45 -2.48 21.97 9.39
C PRO A 45 -2.64 21.32 10.77
N ASN A 46 -1.51 21.03 11.44
CA ASN A 46 -1.51 20.52 12.81
C ASN A 46 -0.39 21.16 13.65
N LYS A 47 -0.79 22.09 14.53
CA LYS A 47 0.14 22.85 15.38
C LYS A 47 0.91 21.99 16.39
N ARG A 48 0.31 20.92 16.91
CA ARG A 48 0.95 20.04 17.92
C ARG A 48 2.16 19.30 17.35
N TRP A 49 2.12 18.98 16.07
CA TRP A 49 3.19 18.29 15.35
C TRP A 49 4.01 19.22 14.43
N CYS A 50 3.78 20.54 14.51
CA CYS A 50 4.41 21.55 13.65
C CYS A 50 4.22 21.29 12.13
N ILE A 51 3.11 20.68 11.72
CA ILE A 51 2.77 20.44 10.31
C ILE A 51 1.99 21.64 9.78
N LYS A 52 2.52 22.32 8.77
CA LYS A 52 1.87 23.51 8.18
C LYS A 52 0.58 23.19 7.40
N GLY A 53 0.47 21.99 6.83
CA GLY A 53 -0.61 21.64 5.91
C GLY A 53 -0.60 22.45 4.62
N GLY A 54 -1.68 22.35 3.84
CA GLY A 54 -1.86 23.10 2.59
C GLY A 54 -1.13 22.51 1.38
N PHE A 55 -0.65 21.27 1.49
CA PHE A 55 -0.05 20.52 0.39
C PHE A 55 -0.71 19.15 0.25
N THR A 56 -0.64 18.61 -0.96
CA THR A 56 -1.14 17.27 -1.28
C THR A 56 -0.04 16.23 -1.06
N LEU A 57 -0.39 15.12 -0.42
CA LEU A 57 0.48 13.97 -0.23
C LEU A 57 -0.02 12.80 -1.08
N GLU A 58 0.88 12.23 -1.89
CA GLU A 58 0.63 10.97 -2.57
C GLU A 58 1.04 9.82 -1.63
N LEU A 59 0.06 9.03 -1.20
CA LEU A 59 0.24 7.89 -0.32
C LEU A 59 0.15 6.59 -1.12
N LEU A 60 1.14 5.72 -0.96
CA LEU A 60 1.13 4.35 -1.46
C LEU A 60 1.12 3.40 -0.26
N LEU A 61 0.00 2.75 0.01
CA LEU A 61 -0.11 1.73 1.03
C LEU A 61 0.03 0.36 0.37
N ILE A 62 0.80 -0.52 0.99
CA ILE A 62 0.97 -1.91 0.55
C ILE A 62 0.46 -2.79 1.68
N HIS A 63 -0.60 -3.55 1.43
CA HIS A 63 -1.21 -4.45 2.41
C HIS A 63 -0.75 -5.89 2.18
N ILE A 64 -0.30 -6.58 3.23
CA ILE A 64 0.34 -7.90 3.17
C ILE A 64 -0.45 -8.88 4.07
N ASP A 65 -1.69 -9.18 3.69
CA ASP A 65 -2.56 -10.08 4.48
C ASP A 65 -2.58 -11.49 3.90
N LYS A 66 -3.25 -11.67 2.76
CA LYS A 66 -3.12 -12.85 1.92
C LYS A 66 -3.04 -12.40 0.48
N VAL A 67 -2.04 -12.87 -0.27
CA VAL A 67 -1.94 -12.65 -1.70
C VAL A 67 -2.34 -13.97 -2.36
N GLU A 68 -3.59 -14.13 -2.78
CA GLU A 68 -4.07 -15.41 -3.37
C GLU A 68 -3.24 -15.80 -4.61
N SER A 69 -2.85 -14.84 -5.43
CA SER A 69 -1.99 -15.09 -6.60
C SER A 69 -0.63 -15.67 -6.21
N PHE A 70 -0.03 -15.17 -5.12
CA PHE A 70 1.22 -15.70 -4.59
C PHE A 70 1.00 -17.12 -4.05
N GLU A 71 -0.04 -17.34 -3.25
CA GLU A 71 -0.34 -18.68 -2.70
C GLU A 71 -0.56 -19.69 -3.82
N GLN A 72 -1.21 -19.31 -4.93
CA GLN A 72 -1.40 -20.19 -6.09
C GLN A 72 -0.10 -20.56 -6.81
N GLU A 73 0.90 -19.67 -6.81
CA GLU A 73 2.24 -19.90 -7.38
C GLU A 73 3.14 -20.76 -6.49
N LEU A 74 2.78 -20.98 -5.23
CA LEU A 74 3.57 -21.80 -4.31
C LEU A 74 3.52 -23.29 -4.67
N PRO A 75 4.61 -24.05 -4.39
CA PRO A 75 4.59 -25.51 -4.46
C PRO A 75 3.45 -26.11 -3.62
N GLU A 76 2.88 -27.22 -4.09
CA GLU A 76 1.73 -27.88 -3.46
C GLU A 76 1.97 -28.20 -1.98
N GLU A 77 3.17 -28.70 -1.63
CA GLU A 77 3.56 -28.98 -0.24
C GLU A 77 3.49 -27.73 0.66
N THR A 78 3.92 -26.58 0.14
CA THR A 78 3.90 -25.30 0.87
C THR A 78 2.46 -24.82 1.07
N ARG A 79 1.61 -24.95 0.04
CA ARG A 79 0.18 -24.60 0.15
C ARG A 79 -0.53 -25.46 1.16
N ALA A 80 -0.35 -26.78 1.09
CA ALA A 80 -0.91 -27.73 2.05
C ALA A 80 -0.44 -27.42 3.48
N GLU A 81 0.79 -26.93 3.65
CA GLU A 81 1.29 -26.54 4.96
C GLU A 81 0.70 -25.21 5.48
N LEU A 82 0.39 -24.27 4.59
CA LEU A 82 -0.32 -23.03 4.91
C LEU A 82 -1.79 -23.30 5.29
N GLU A 83 -2.43 -24.25 4.63
CA GLU A 83 -3.83 -24.65 4.91
C GLU A 83 -4.01 -25.21 6.33
N LYS A 84 -2.96 -25.80 6.92
CA LYS A 84 -2.97 -26.27 8.31
C LYS A 84 -3.07 -25.15 9.34
N GLY A 85 -2.91 -23.88 8.94
CA GLY A 85 -3.05 -22.73 9.81
C GLY A 85 -2.14 -22.81 11.04
N ASP A 86 -2.73 -22.87 12.24
CA ASP A 86 -2.00 -22.91 13.51
C ASP A 86 -1.34 -24.27 13.84
N GLU A 87 -1.62 -25.31 13.07
CA GLU A 87 -1.11 -26.66 13.33
C GLU A 87 0.08 -27.04 12.43
N GLY A 88 0.41 -26.19 11.45
CA GLY A 88 1.52 -26.40 10.51
C GLY A 88 2.86 -25.85 11.00
N SER A 89 3.93 -26.29 10.35
CA SER A 89 5.29 -25.73 10.47
C SER A 89 5.40 -24.29 9.96
N LEU A 90 4.44 -23.84 9.15
CA LEU A 90 4.28 -22.44 8.70
C LEU A 90 3.25 -21.66 9.54
N ARG A 91 2.93 -22.15 10.75
CA ARG A 91 2.02 -21.48 11.67
C ARG A 91 2.28 -19.98 11.78
N GLY A 92 1.19 -19.22 11.70
CA GLY A 92 1.19 -17.77 11.86
C GLY A 92 1.76 -17.02 10.65
N PHE A 93 2.00 -17.66 9.51
CA PHE A 93 2.33 -16.92 8.28
C PHE A 93 1.09 -16.22 7.69
N PRO A 94 1.21 -14.96 7.18
CA PRO A 94 2.37 -14.07 7.26
C PRO A 94 2.42 -13.23 8.56
N PHE A 95 1.39 -13.30 9.40
CA PHE A 95 1.28 -12.54 10.64
C PHE A 95 2.04 -13.16 11.81
N PHE A 96 3.32 -12.84 11.92
CA PHE A 96 4.06 -13.19 13.12
C PHE A 96 3.47 -12.46 14.33
N HIS A 97 3.12 -13.21 15.38
CA HIS A 97 2.44 -12.67 16.55
C HIS A 97 3.22 -11.47 17.12
N PRO A 98 2.64 -10.26 17.16
CA PRO A 98 3.36 -9.05 17.58
C PRO A 98 3.81 -9.09 19.05
N TRP A 99 3.32 -10.04 19.84
CA TRP A 99 3.74 -10.25 21.24
C TRP A 99 5.05 -11.03 21.39
N ALA A 100 5.63 -11.52 20.29
CA ALA A 100 7.02 -11.97 20.30
C ALA A 100 7.98 -10.80 20.66
N PHE A 101 7.60 -9.54 20.47
CA PHE A 101 8.45 -8.38 20.70
C PHE A 101 8.74 -8.02 22.17
N ALA A 102 8.25 -8.77 23.16
CA ALA A 102 8.63 -8.60 24.56
C ALA A 102 10.04 -9.16 24.87
N GLY A 103 11.06 -8.70 24.13
CA GLY A 103 12.47 -9.01 24.39
C GLY A 103 13.03 -10.30 23.76
N HIS A 104 12.19 -11.12 23.12
CA HIS A 104 12.65 -12.29 22.36
C HIS A 104 12.47 -12.04 20.86
N LEU A 105 13.56 -11.80 20.13
CA LEU A 105 13.52 -11.74 18.67
C LEU A 105 12.70 -12.92 18.14
N ALA A 106 11.64 -12.65 17.38
CA ALA A 106 10.84 -13.68 16.75
C ALA A 106 11.79 -14.56 15.92
N LYS A 107 12.10 -15.76 16.42
CA LYS A 107 12.95 -16.71 15.69
C LYS A 107 12.11 -17.32 14.58
N LEU A 108 12.23 -16.75 13.39
CA LEU A 108 11.71 -17.36 12.18
C LEU A 108 12.50 -18.64 11.89
N THR A 109 11.79 -19.69 11.52
CA THR A 109 12.45 -20.85 10.90
C THR A 109 12.98 -20.46 9.51
N ASN A 110 13.99 -21.17 9.00
CA ASN A 110 14.50 -20.91 7.65
C ASN A 110 13.39 -20.97 6.59
N ARG A 111 12.41 -21.87 6.77
CA ARG A 111 11.25 -21.98 5.86
C ARG A 111 10.37 -20.73 5.90
N GLN A 112 10.03 -20.25 7.10
CA GLN A 112 9.24 -19.02 7.26
C GLN A 112 9.98 -17.79 6.73
N ALA A 113 11.29 -17.69 6.99
CA ALA A 113 12.11 -16.58 6.48
C ALA A 113 12.17 -16.58 4.94
N ASN A 114 12.40 -17.74 4.33
CA ASN A 114 12.42 -17.88 2.86
C ASN A 114 11.05 -17.57 2.25
N LEU A 115 9.96 -18.06 2.87
CA LEU A 115 8.61 -17.79 2.39
C LEU A 115 8.25 -16.30 2.50
N LEU A 116 8.69 -15.64 3.57
CA LEU A 116 8.51 -14.20 3.75
C LEU A 116 9.32 -13.39 2.72
N ALA A 117 10.55 -13.81 2.41
CA ALA A 117 11.35 -13.19 1.37
C ALA A 117 10.68 -13.33 -0.01
N ALA A 118 10.21 -14.54 -0.36
CA ALA A 118 9.49 -14.79 -1.61
C ALA A 118 8.20 -13.94 -1.71
N LEU A 119 7.44 -13.83 -0.61
CA LEU A 119 6.25 -12.98 -0.56
C LEU A 119 6.61 -11.51 -0.77
N ALA A 120 7.67 -11.02 -0.13
CA ALA A 120 8.13 -9.65 -0.30
C ALA A 120 8.58 -9.36 -1.74
N GLU A 121 9.33 -10.27 -2.36
CA GLU A 121 9.74 -10.17 -3.76
C GLU A 121 8.54 -10.13 -4.71
N HIS A 122 7.56 -11.02 -4.50
CA HIS A 122 6.33 -11.05 -5.30
C HIS A 122 5.57 -9.72 -5.20
N ILE A 123 5.39 -9.20 -3.98
CA ILE A 123 4.71 -7.92 -3.74
C ILE A 123 5.45 -6.75 -4.41
N VAL A 124 6.77 -6.68 -4.26
CA VAL A 124 7.59 -5.64 -4.89
C VAL A 124 7.53 -5.77 -6.41
N GLY A 125 7.55 -6.99 -6.94
CA GLY A 125 7.41 -7.29 -8.37
C GLY A 125 6.08 -6.78 -8.92
N GLN A 126 4.97 -7.07 -8.25
CA GLN A 126 3.65 -6.54 -8.62
C GLN A 126 3.57 -5.01 -8.49
N ALA A 127 4.27 -4.45 -7.51
CA ALA A 127 4.31 -3.00 -7.28
C ALA A 127 5.21 -2.22 -8.24
N LEU A 128 6.07 -2.90 -8.99
CA LEU A 128 7.13 -2.27 -9.76
C LEU A 128 6.61 -1.23 -10.77
N PRO A 129 5.51 -1.45 -11.51
CA PRO A 129 4.95 -0.43 -12.40
C PRO A 129 4.51 0.84 -11.64
N SER A 130 3.83 0.67 -10.50
CA SER A 130 3.36 1.78 -9.67
C SER A 130 4.53 2.56 -9.05
N ILE A 131 5.52 1.85 -8.50
CA ILE A 131 6.74 2.44 -7.96
C ILE A 131 7.50 3.20 -9.05
N ARG A 132 7.64 2.61 -10.24
CA ARG A 132 8.31 3.25 -11.37
C ARG A 132 7.61 4.53 -11.80
N SER A 133 6.27 4.55 -11.83
CA SER A 133 5.48 5.75 -12.14
C SER A 133 5.65 6.85 -11.09
N LEU A 134 5.91 6.48 -9.83
CA LEU A 134 6.11 7.41 -8.74
C LEU A 134 7.51 8.04 -8.79
N ILE A 135 8.54 7.22 -9.01
CA ILE A 135 9.94 7.67 -9.04
C ILE A 135 10.25 8.44 -10.33
N ARG A 136 9.74 7.95 -11.46
CA ARG A 136 9.88 8.59 -12.76
C ARG A 136 8.50 9.04 -13.21
N PRO A 137 8.01 10.20 -12.71
CA PRO A 137 6.76 10.74 -13.22
C PRO A 137 6.89 10.90 -14.74
N PRO A 138 5.81 10.68 -15.49
CA PRO A 138 5.83 10.92 -16.92
C PRO A 138 6.31 12.34 -17.14
N VAL A 139 7.38 12.50 -17.92
CA VAL A 139 7.81 13.82 -18.36
C VAL A 139 6.62 14.36 -19.16
N PRO A 140 5.98 15.46 -18.74
CA PRO A 140 4.92 16.03 -19.55
C PRO A 140 5.51 16.24 -20.96
N PRO A 141 4.73 15.99 -22.03
CA PRO A 141 5.22 16.28 -23.37
C PRO A 141 5.80 17.67 -23.34
N LEU A 142 7.04 17.84 -23.83
CA LEU A 142 7.67 19.15 -23.95
C LEU A 142 6.61 20.02 -24.62
N GLN A 143 5.96 20.88 -23.85
CA GLN A 143 5.03 21.83 -24.43
C GLN A 143 5.90 22.58 -25.40
N MET A 144 5.62 22.41 -26.70
CA MET A 144 6.36 23.04 -27.76
C MET A 144 6.49 24.50 -27.36
N SER A 145 7.72 24.83 -26.96
CA SER A 145 7.94 26.01 -26.16
C SER A 145 7.54 27.23 -26.97
N PHE A 146 7.38 28.35 -26.26
CA PHE A 146 7.24 29.71 -26.78
C PHE A 146 7.97 30.00 -28.12
N ALA A 147 9.07 29.31 -28.43
CA ALA A 147 9.76 29.31 -29.73
C ALA A 147 8.86 28.98 -30.94
N GLN A 148 7.92 28.03 -30.84
CA GLN A 148 6.96 27.76 -31.92
C GLN A 148 5.92 28.88 -32.05
N LYS A 149 5.46 29.43 -30.92
CA LYS A 149 4.61 30.63 -30.90
C LYS A 149 5.33 31.89 -31.44
N LEU A 150 6.66 31.96 -31.34
CA LEU A 150 7.45 33.03 -31.93
C LEU A 150 7.64 32.86 -33.45
N LEU A 151 7.69 31.62 -33.93
CA LEU A 151 7.76 31.31 -35.37
C LEU A 151 6.41 31.52 -36.09
N GLU A 152 5.29 31.46 -35.36
CA GLU A 152 3.94 31.72 -35.92
C GLU A 152 3.49 33.18 -35.83
N GLN A 153 4.33 34.12 -35.40
CA GLN A 153 3.92 35.52 -35.42
C GLN A 153 3.79 36.01 -36.88
N PRO A 154 2.59 36.43 -37.31
CA PRO A 154 2.39 36.92 -38.67
C PRO A 154 3.26 38.15 -38.87
N THR A 155 4.15 38.10 -39.85
CA THR A 155 4.88 39.28 -40.31
C THR A 155 3.84 40.30 -40.73
N THR A 156 3.65 41.36 -39.94
CA THR A 156 2.72 42.44 -40.26
C THR A 156 3.20 43.08 -41.57
N GLU A 157 2.46 42.80 -42.64
CA GLU A 157 2.64 43.45 -43.93
C GLU A 157 2.50 44.96 -43.72
N SER A 158 3.63 45.65 -43.85
CA SER A 158 3.73 47.09 -43.81
C SER A 158 2.89 47.67 -44.94
N THR A 159 1.68 48.14 -44.61
CA THR A 159 0.81 48.85 -45.54
C THR A 159 1.44 50.21 -45.82
N VAL A 160 2.15 50.31 -46.96
CA VAL A 160 2.74 51.56 -47.43
C VAL A 160 1.60 52.46 -47.90
N HIS A 161 1.22 53.44 -47.07
CA HIS A 161 0.41 54.56 -47.52
C HIS A 161 1.22 55.41 -48.49
N LYS A 162 0.87 55.34 -49.78
CA LYS A 162 1.27 56.36 -50.75
C LYS A 162 0.46 57.63 -50.48
N VAL A 163 1.17 58.72 -50.22
CA VAL A 163 0.67 60.10 -50.20
C VAL A 163 0.70 60.64 -51.61
#